data_AF-A0A951AEK2-F1
#
_entry.id   AF-A0A951AEK2-F1
#
_cell.length_a   1.000
_cell.length_b   1.000
_cell.length_c   1.000
_cell.angle_alpha   90.00
_cell.angle_beta   90.00
_cell.angle_gamma   90.00
#
_symmetry.space_group_name_H-M   'P 1'
#
loop_
_entity.id
_entity.type
_entity.pdbx_description
1 polymer ?
#
loop_
_entity_poly.entity_id
_entity_poly.type
_entity_poly.pdbx_seq_one_letter_code
_entity_poly.pdbx_strand_id
1 'polypeptide(L)'
;YAYATSDFSLANVAANSSSLKPLLYKLTGVWSNHEGSMLLWVFILALFGAAVAAFGHNLPPALRARVLAVQAMIGVGFLVFILFTSNPFLRLYPAPAEGAGLNPILQDRGLAFHPPCLYLGYVGFSITFCFAIAALIEGRVDPAWARWVRPWTLAAWCALTTGIAMGSWWAYYTLGWGGWWFWDPVENASFMPWLVGTALLHSAIVVEKREALKTWTILLAIIAFSLSLIGTFLVRSGVLTSVHAFASDPMRGVFILLLICLYTGGALVLFAWRAPQLQGGGLFAPISREGGLLLNNLLLTTAAATVLLGTLYPLFLDVVAHQKVSVGPPFYEMTFVPIMVPLLIAMAVGPMLPWKRGDLAAALSRLKLAFVITAAAALLTLAATGARSIGAACGLALAAWLFAATLTELAERVRLFADPRGALRRALHLPRAAWGMTLAHGGMAIVIAGITGSNAWTAERIVDARPGDQIALTSYTIAFDAVNQVSGPDYTATRADMRLLKGGRLIADMHPEKRFYPVENGSQTGVAIRTNLLADVYAVIGDPDGKGGYTLRLYWNPLVPWIWLGAAAMALGGILSLSDRRLRVGAPARRAREAAPVTVQAAE
;
A
#
# COMPACT_ATOMS: atom_id res chain seq x y z
N TYR A 1 -8.07 -27.77 0.93
CA TYR A 1 -8.03 -29.24 1.02
C TYR A 1 -7.20 -29.83 -0.10
N ALA A 2 -7.64 -29.76 -1.37
CA ALA A 2 -6.94 -30.39 -2.50
C ALA A 2 -5.43 -30.08 -2.60
N TYR A 3 -5.03 -28.81 -2.43
CA TYR A 3 -3.61 -28.44 -2.37
C TYR A 3 -2.85 -29.11 -1.21
N ALA A 4 -3.45 -29.18 -0.01
CA ALA A 4 -2.81 -29.76 1.17
C ALA A 4 -2.60 -31.27 1.03
N THR A 5 -3.55 -31.96 0.39
CA THR A 5 -3.50 -33.41 0.14
C THR A 5 -2.87 -33.78 -1.20
N SER A 6 -2.34 -32.80 -1.94
CA SER A 6 -1.75 -33.02 -3.27
C SER A 6 -2.69 -33.76 -4.24
N ASP A 7 -3.96 -33.34 -4.28
CA ASP A 7 -4.94 -33.89 -5.23
C ASP A 7 -4.68 -33.36 -6.65
N PHE A 8 -3.80 -34.06 -7.38
CA PHE A 8 -3.40 -33.72 -8.75
C PHE A 8 -4.47 -34.04 -9.80
N SER A 9 -5.63 -34.58 -9.40
CA SER A 9 -6.77 -34.69 -10.33
C SER A 9 -7.39 -33.33 -10.66
N LEU A 10 -7.03 -32.26 -9.94
CA LEU A 10 -7.33 -30.87 -10.31
C LEU A 10 -6.17 -30.26 -11.09
N ALA A 11 -6.44 -29.75 -12.29
CA ALA A 11 -5.45 -29.15 -13.17
C ALA A 11 -4.67 -28.02 -12.48
N ASN A 12 -5.36 -27.19 -11.69
CA ASN A 12 -4.72 -26.09 -10.97
C ASN A 12 -3.73 -26.56 -9.89
N VAL A 13 -4.04 -27.66 -9.18
CA VAL A 13 -3.15 -28.25 -8.17
C VAL A 13 -1.95 -28.92 -8.84
N ALA A 14 -2.19 -29.66 -9.93
CA ALA A 14 -1.13 -30.30 -10.71
C ALA A 14 -0.15 -29.28 -11.31
N ALA A 15 -0.63 -28.12 -11.76
CA ALA A 15 0.22 -27.09 -12.35
C ALA A 15 0.98 -26.22 -11.34
N ASN A 16 0.50 -26.13 -10.09
CA ASN A 16 0.99 -25.12 -9.13
C ASN A 16 1.36 -25.69 -7.75
N SER A 17 1.56 -27.00 -7.65
CA SER A 17 1.97 -27.66 -6.40
C SER A 17 2.73 -28.95 -6.66
N SER A 18 3.37 -29.49 -5.62
CA SER A 18 4.01 -30.81 -5.66
C SER A 18 3.93 -31.49 -4.30
N SER A 19 3.92 -32.83 -4.25
CA SER A 19 3.83 -33.62 -3.03
C SER A 19 5.02 -33.43 -2.10
N LEU A 20 6.19 -33.11 -2.65
CA LEU A 20 7.44 -32.86 -1.94
C LEU A 20 7.47 -31.51 -1.22
N LYS A 21 6.54 -30.60 -1.52
CA LYS A 21 6.57 -29.25 -0.95
C LYS A 21 6.22 -29.22 0.52
N PRO A 22 6.86 -28.33 1.31
CA PRO A 22 6.37 -27.97 2.62
C PRO A 22 4.90 -27.55 2.60
N LEU A 23 4.15 -27.92 3.63
CA LEU A 23 2.70 -27.69 3.71
C LEU A 23 2.32 -26.21 3.55
N LEU A 24 3.15 -25.29 4.07
CA LEU A 24 2.93 -23.86 3.90
C LEU A 24 2.78 -23.51 2.41
N TYR A 25 3.73 -23.93 1.57
CA TYR A 25 3.74 -23.60 0.15
C TYR A 25 2.70 -24.38 -0.66
N LYS A 26 2.29 -25.55 -0.18
CA LYS A 26 1.08 -26.21 -0.69
C LYS A 26 -0.15 -25.32 -0.47
N LEU A 27 -0.36 -24.83 0.75
CA LEU A 27 -1.51 -23.99 1.08
C LEU A 27 -1.50 -22.64 0.36
N THR A 28 -0.35 -21.95 0.33
CA THR A 28 -0.24 -20.67 -0.38
C THR A 28 -0.33 -20.85 -1.90
N GLY A 29 -0.07 -22.06 -2.40
CA GLY A 29 -0.36 -22.50 -3.76
C GLY A 29 -1.81 -22.20 -4.19
N VAL A 30 -2.76 -22.10 -3.25
CA VAL A 30 -4.15 -21.72 -3.54
C VAL A 30 -4.27 -20.33 -4.17
N TRP A 31 -3.40 -19.37 -3.84
CA TRP A 31 -3.52 -18.00 -4.38
C TRP A 31 -2.27 -17.52 -5.12
N SER A 32 -1.30 -18.40 -5.34
CA SER A 32 -0.09 -18.10 -6.11
C SER A 32 -0.30 -18.11 -7.63
N ASN A 33 -1.42 -18.67 -8.09
CA ASN A 33 -1.81 -18.78 -9.49
C ASN A 33 -3.02 -17.90 -9.81
N HIS A 34 -3.36 -17.84 -11.10
CA HIS A 34 -4.46 -17.01 -11.56
C HIS A 34 -5.80 -17.47 -10.98
N GLU A 35 -6.18 -18.73 -11.21
CA GLU A 35 -7.50 -19.30 -10.90
C GLU A 35 -7.84 -19.19 -9.43
N GLY A 36 -6.89 -19.58 -8.58
CA GLY A 36 -7.09 -19.59 -7.15
C GLY A 36 -6.97 -18.20 -6.52
N SER A 37 -6.17 -17.27 -7.09
CA SER A 37 -6.17 -15.87 -6.65
C SER A 37 -7.51 -15.17 -6.94
N MET A 38 -8.20 -15.52 -8.03
CA MET A 38 -9.53 -14.99 -8.34
C MET A 38 -10.59 -15.58 -7.41
N LEU A 39 -10.44 -16.84 -7.02
CA LEU A 39 -11.27 -17.42 -5.98
C LEU A 39 -11.07 -16.71 -4.62
N LEU A 40 -9.82 -16.38 -4.26
CA LEU A 40 -9.52 -15.55 -3.08
C LEU A 40 -10.14 -14.15 -3.19
N TRP A 41 -10.07 -13.52 -4.38
CA TRP A 41 -10.67 -12.22 -4.65
C TRP A 41 -12.18 -12.24 -4.39
N VAL A 42 -12.91 -13.22 -4.93
CA VAL A 42 -14.36 -13.37 -4.73
C VAL A 42 -14.69 -13.75 -3.29
N PHE A 43 -13.87 -14.59 -2.65
CA PHE A 43 -14.03 -14.92 -1.24
C PHE A 43 -13.97 -13.67 -0.37
N ILE A 44 -12.98 -12.80 -0.57
CA ILE A 44 -12.86 -11.53 0.13
C ILE A 44 -14.04 -10.60 -0.17
N LEU A 45 -14.50 -10.55 -1.43
CA LEU A 45 -15.68 -9.76 -1.82
C LEU A 45 -16.92 -10.21 -1.05
N ALA A 46 -17.13 -11.53 -0.95
CA ALA A 46 -18.22 -12.14 -0.20
C ALA A 46 -18.10 -11.89 1.30
N LEU A 47 -16.89 -11.96 1.88
CA LEU A 47 -16.63 -11.61 3.27
C LEU A 47 -17.01 -10.16 3.58
N PHE A 48 -16.65 -9.21 2.71
CA PHE A 48 -17.03 -7.81 2.87
C PHE A 48 -18.55 -7.61 2.75
N GLY A 49 -19.21 -8.29 1.81
CA GLY A 49 -20.67 -8.29 1.70
C GLY A 49 -21.35 -8.87 2.95
N ALA A 50 -20.85 -10.00 3.46
CA ALA A 50 -21.31 -10.60 4.70
C ALA A 50 -21.10 -9.68 5.90
N ALA A 51 -19.97 -8.97 5.96
CA ALA A 51 -19.70 -8.00 7.02
C ALA A 51 -20.67 -6.82 6.99
N VAL A 52 -21.03 -6.29 5.80
CA VAL A 52 -22.09 -5.28 5.68
C VAL A 52 -23.44 -5.84 6.11
N ALA A 53 -23.75 -7.09 5.79
CA ALA A 53 -24.99 -7.73 6.23
C ALA A 53 -25.02 -7.94 7.76
N ALA A 54 -23.91 -8.38 8.37
CA ALA A 54 -23.85 -8.67 9.80
C ALA A 54 -23.76 -7.40 10.69
N PHE A 55 -23.11 -6.34 10.21
CA PHE A 55 -22.84 -5.14 11.02
C PHE A 55 -23.60 -3.89 10.56
N GLY A 56 -24.27 -3.94 9.40
CA GLY A 56 -25.02 -2.84 8.80
C GLY A 56 -26.44 -2.65 9.32
N HIS A 57 -26.79 -3.14 10.51
CA HIS A 57 -28.17 -3.04 11.05
C HIS A 57 -28.65 -1.60 11.28
N ASN A 58 -27.73 -0.64 11.45
CA ASN A 58 -28.07 0.77 11.63
C ASN A 58 -28.21 1.55 10.31
N LEU A 59 -28.03 0.89 9.17
CA LEU A 59 -28.24 1.51 7.86
C LEU A 59 -29.74 1.53 7.54
N PRO A 60 -30.24 2.57 6.84
CA PRO A 60 -31.57 2.54 6.26
C PRO A 60 -31.75 1.26 5.43
N PRO A 61 -32.87 0.52 5.57
CA PRO A 61 -33.06 -0.76 4.88
C PRO A 61 -32.86 -0.68 3.37
N ALA A 62 -33.34 0.41 2.74
CA ALA A 62 -33.18 0.66 1.32
C ALA A 62 -31.70 0.84 0.91
N LEU A 63 -30.94 1.64 1.67
CA LEU A 63 -29.51 1.85 1.42
C LEU A 63 -28.73 0.54 1.57
N ARG A 64 -28.99 -0.20 2.66
CA ARG A 64 -28.36 -1.51 2.91
C ARG A 64 -28.65 -2.50 1.78
N ALA A 65 -29.91 -2.60 1.34
CA ALA A 65 -30.29 -3.49 0.25
C ALA A 65 -29.58 -3.12 -1.06
N ARG A 66 -29.49 -1.83 -1.40
CA ARG A 66 -28.76 -1.35 -2.58
C ARG A 66 -27.27 -1.65 -2.51
N VAL A 67 -26.62 -1.41 -1.38
CA VAL A 67 -25.19 -1.71 -1.19
C VAL A 67 -24.92 -3.21 -1.39
N LEU A 68 -25.72 -4.08 -0.76
CA LEU A 68 -25.58 -5.52 -0.91
C LEU A 68 -25.92 -6.00 -2.34
N ALA A 69 -26.90 -5.39 -3.00
CA ALA A 69 -27.22 -5.70 -4.39
C ALA A 69 -26.08 -5.35 -5.34
N VAL A 70 -25.46 -4.17 -5.20
CA VAL A 70 -24.29 -3.78 -6.01
C VAL A 70 -23.10 -4.70 -5.73
N GLN A 71 -22.84 -5.03 -4.45
CA GLN A 71 -21.79 -5.98 -4.08
C GLN A 71 -22.03 -7.36 -4.71
N ALA A 72 -23.28 -7.85 -4.71
CA ALA A 72 -23.66 -9.11 -5.33
C ALA A 72 -23.53 -9.07 -6.85
N MET A 73 -23.88 -7.96 -7.52
CA MET A 73 -23.69 -7.80 -8.97
C MET A 73 -22.20 -7.87 -9.37
N ILE A 74 -21.31 -7.29 -8.55
CA ILE A 74 -19.86 -7.44 -8.73
C ILE A 74 -19.47 -8.92 -8.56
N GLY A 75 -19.97 -9.56 -7.50
CA GLY A 75 -19.70 -10.97 -7.23
C GLY A 75 -20.14 -11.90 -8.35
N VAL A 76 -21.33 -11.69 -8.92
CA VAL A 76 -21.84 -12.47 -10.06
C VAL A 76 -20.91 -12.36 -11.25
N GLY A 77 -20.46 -11.16 -11.64
CA GLY A 77 -19.58 -11.02 -12.80
C GLY A 77 -18.23 -11.70 -12.61
N PHE A 78 -17.64 -11.64 -11.41
CA PHE A 78 -16.40 -12.37 -11.13
C PHE A 78 -16.60 -13.88 -10.98
N LEU A 79 -17.77 -14.35 -10.51
CA LEU A 79 -18.09 -15.78 -10.53
C LEU A 79 -18.26 -16.30 -11.96
N VAL A 80 -18.93 -15.53 -12.83
CA VAL A 80 -19.04 -15.83 -14.27
C VAL A 80 -17.64 -15.87 -14.90
N PHE A 81 -16.78 -14.90 -14.59
CA PHE A 81 -15.38 -14.90 -15.02
C PHE A 81 -14.64 -16.19 -14.62
N ILE A 82 -14.73 -16.59 -13.35
CA ILE A 82 -14.12 -17.81 -12.82
C ILE A 82 -14.66 -19.04 -13.55
N LEU A 83 -15.98 -19.15 -13.72
CA LEU A 83 -16.61 -20.31 -14.35
C LEU A 83 -16.15 -20.52 -15.79
N PHE A 84 -16.07 -19.44 -16.58
CA PHE A 84 -15.80 -19.56 -18.01
C PHE A 84 -14.33 -19.47 -18.41
N THR A 85 -13.51 -18.70 -17.68
CA THR A 85 -12.15 -18.37 -18.15
C THR A 85 -11.04 -18.70 -17.15
N SER A 86 -11.39 -18.97 -15.89
CA SER A 86 -10.41 -19.05 -14.81
C SER A 86 -10.81 -20.10 -13.76
N ASN A 87 -11.29 -21.26 -14.21
CA ASN A 87 -11.91 -22.27 -13.35
C ASN A 87 -10.83 -23.10 -12.60
N PRO A 88 -10.69 -22.97 -11.27
CA PRO A 88 -9.70 -23.72 -10.50
C PRO A 88 -10.06 -25.21 -10.33
N PHE A 89 -11.27 -25.61 -10.73
CA PHE A 89 -11.82 -26.94 -10.51
C PHE A 89 -11.78 -27.85 -11.74
N LEU A 90 -11.11 -27.43 -12.82
CA LEU A 90 -10.89 -28.27 -14.00
C LEU A 90 -10.19 -29.57 -13.61
N ARG A 91 -10.73 -30.70 -14.09
CA ARG A 91 -10.27 -32.05 -13.75
C ARG A 91 -9.34 -32.60 -14.83
N LEU A 92 -8.31 -33.33 -14.41
CA LEU A 92 -7.43 -34.11 -15.28
C LEU A 92 -7.80 -35.59 -15.20
N TYR A 93 -7.87 -36.25 -16.34
CA TYR A 93 -8.05 -37.69 -16.44
C TYR A 93 -7.21 -38.26 -17.61
N PRO A 94 -6.24 -39.16 -17.34
CA PRO A 94 -5.80 -39.60 -16.01
C PRO A 94 -5.15 -38.46 -15.21
N ALA A 95 -5.25 -38.52 -13.88
CA ALA A 95 -4.56 -37.59 -13.01
C ALA A 95 -3.04 -37.88 -13.05
N PRO A 96 -2.16 -36.87 -13.18
CA PRO A 96 -0.73 -37.09 -13.12
C PRO A 96 -0.32 -37.57 -11.73
N ALA A 97 0.73 -38.40 -11.68
CA ALA A 97 1.25 -38.95 -10.42
C ALA A 97 1.88 -37.88 -9.53
N GLU A 98 2.39 -36.80 -10.13
CA GLU A 98 3.03 -35.68 -9.44
C GLU A 98 2.73 -34.36 -10.15
N GLY A 99 2.76 -33.25 -9.39
CA GLY A 99 2.56 -31.91 -9.91
C GLY A 99 3.86 -31.21 -10.34
N ALA A 100 3.73 -30.21 -11.20
CA ALA A 100 4.82 -29.42 -11.77
C ALA A 100 5.50 -28.48 -10.75
N GLY A 101 4.97 -28.39 -9.52
CA GLY A 101 5.52 -27.53 -8.49
C GLY A 101 5.01 -26.08 -8.56
N LEU A 102 5.65 -25.21 -7.80
CA LEU A 102 5.31 -23.79 -7.67
C LEU A 102 6.55 -22.98 -8.03
N ASN A 103 6.38 -21.92 -8.84
CA ASN A 103 7.47 -21.02 -9.19
C ASN A 103 8.38 -20.74 -7.96
N PRO A 104 9.68 -21.06 -8.03
CA PRO A 104 10.61 -20.96 -6.90
C PRO A 104 10.58 -19.64 -6.13
N ILE A 105 10.34 -18.52 -6.81
CA ILE A 105 10.26 -17.19 -6.18
C ILE A 105 9.09 -17.07 -5.21
N LEU A 106 8.02 -17.82 -5.46
CA LEU A 106 6.79 -17.81 -4.69
C LEU A 106 6.86 -18.76 -3.47
N GLN A 107 7.90 -19.57 -3.36
CA GLN A 107 8.14 -20.45 -2.21
C GLN A 107 8.78 -19.67 -1.05
N ASP A 108 8.09 -18.63 -0.62
CA ASP A 108 8.55 -17.72 0.40
C ASP A 108 7.39 -17.30 1.33
N ARG A 109 7.73 -16.94 2.57
CA ARG A 109 6.75 -16.48 3.57
C ARG A 109 6.03 -15.20 3.12
N GLY A 110 6.66 -14.36 2.30
CA GLY A 110 6.06 -13.18 1.70
C GLY A 110 4.77 -13.50 0.95
N LEU A 111 4.77 -14.54 0.11
CA LEU A 111 3.57 -15.02 -0.60
C LEU A 111 2.41 -15.36 0.34
N ALA A 112 2.70 -15.87 1.54
CA ALA A 112 1.66 -16.32 2.46
C ALA A 112 0.79 -15.16 2.98
N PHE A 113 1.37 -13.98 3.12
CA PHE A 113 0.74 -12.87 3.83
C PHE A 113 0.46 -11.65 2.93
N HIS A 114 1.39 -11.33 2.03
CA HIS A 114 1.31 -10.12 1.22
C HIS A 114 0.09 -10.10 0.27
N PRO A 115 -0.13 -11.11 -0.61
CA PRO A 115 -1.28 -11.12 -1.51
C PRO A 115 -2.64 -11.06 -0.79
N PRO A 116 -2.90 -11.83 0.30
CA PRO A 116 -4.12 -11.67 1.07
C PRO A 116 -4.33 -10.25 1.61
N CYS A 117 -3.29 -9.60 2.14
CA CYS A 117 -3.37 -8.21 2.58
C CYS A 117 -3.66 -7.24 1.43
N LEU A 118 -3.01 -7.40 0.27
CA LEU A 118 -3.30 -6.61 -0.92
C LEU A 118 -4.74 -6.78 -1.39
N TYR A 119 -5.24 -8.01 -1.49
CA TYR A 119 -6.61 -8.28 -1.91
C TYR A 119 -7.64 -7.74 -0.91
N LEU A 120 -7.38 -7.81 0.41
CA LEU A 120 -8.21 -7.15 1.41
C LEU A 120 -8.30 -5.63 1.19
N GLY A 121 -7.22 -5.01 0.72
CA GLY A 121 -7.20 -3.59 0.33
C GLY A 121 -7.98 -3.31 -0.96
N TYR A 122 -7.61 -3.98 -2.06
CA TYR A 122 -8.21 -3.80 -3.38
C TYR A 122 -9.72 -4.05 -3.35
N VAL A 123 -10.09 -5.23 -2.86
CA VAL A 123 -11.49 -5.65 -2.79
C VAL A 123 -12.21 -4.88 -1.69
N GLY A 124 -11.54 -4.43 -0.64
CA GLY A 124 -12.14 -3.59 0.40
C GLY A 124 -12.73 -2.28 -0.12
N PHE A 125 -12.12 -1.67 -1.16
CA PHE A 125 -12.69 -0.48 -1.80
C PHE A 125 -14.01 -0.76 -2.53
N SER A 126 -14.36 -2.02 -2.86
CA SER A 126 -15.66 -2.38 -3.45
C SER A 126 -16.83 -1.93 -2.59
N ILE A 127 -16.72 -1.99 -1.26
CA ILE A 127 -17.79 -1.57 -0.36
C ILE A 127 -17.98 -0.06 -0.43
N THR A 128 -16.89 0.69 -0.46
CA THR A 128 -16.94 2.15 -0.60
C THR A 128 -17.55 2.54 -1.94
N PHE A 129 -17.20 1.83 -3.02
CA PHE A 129 -17.84 1.95 -4.33
C PHE A 129 -19.35 1.64 -4.24
N CYS A 130 -19.75 0.54 -3.61
CA CYS A 130 -21.17 0.16 -3.48
C CYS A 130 -21.98 1.21 -2.72
N PHE A 131 -21.43 1.80 -1.65
CA PHE A 131 -22.06 2.92 -0.95
C PHE A 131 -22.21 4.17 -1.83
N ALA A 132 -21.23 4.45 -2.69
CA ALA A 132 -21.30 5.56 -3.64
C ALA A 132 -22.40 5.33 -4.69
N ILE A 133 -22.45 4.14 -5.30
CA ILE A 133 -23.49 3.78 -6.27
C ILE A 133 -24.88 3.80 -5.63
N ALA A 134 -25.03 3.21 -4.43
CA ALA A 134 -26.29 3.19 -3.72
C ALA A 134 -26.79 4.61 -3.39
N ALA A 135 -25.89 5.51 -2.98
CA ALA A 135 -26.22 6.91 -2.70
C ALA A 135 -26.61 7.70 -3.97
N LEU A 136 -25.99 7.42 -5.12
CA LEU A 136 -26.38 8.01 -6.40
C LEU A 136 -27.77 7.52 -6.85
N ILE A 137 -28.08 6.24 -6.66
CA ILE A 137 -29.42 5.68 -6.93
C ILE A 137 -30.46 6.31 -6.01
N GLU A 138 -30.13 6.50 -4.73
CA GLU A 138 -31.01 7.10 -3.74
C GLU A 138 -31.16 8.62 -3.87
N GLY A 139 -30.18 9.28 -4.51
CA GLY A 139 -30.12 10.74 -4.64
C GLY A 139 -29.80 11.45 -3.33
N ARG A 140 -29.24 10.76 -2.32
CA ARG A 140 -28.96 11.30 -0.99
C ARG A 140 -27.53 11.02 -0.54
N VAL A 141 -26.78 12.09 -0.30
CA VAL A 141 -25.41 12.07 0.22
C VAL A 141 -25.34 13.08 1.36
N ASP A 142 -25.30 12.57 2.59
CA ASP A 142 -25.35 13.36 3.82
C ASP A 142 -24.16 13.01 4.75
N PRO A 143 -24.00 13.70 5.89
CA PRO A 143 -22.97 13.36 6.86
C PRO A 143 -23.07 11.94 7.41
N ALA A 144 -24.26 11.33 7.42
CA ALA A 144 -24.43 9.95 7.89
C ALA A 144 -23.81 8.97 6.90
N TRP A 145 -24.02 9.18 5.59
CA TRP A 145 -23.35 8.45 4.53
C TRP A 145 -21.83 8.48 4.68
N ALA A 146 -21.24 9.66 4.89
CA ALA A 146 -19.79 9.77 5.08
C ALA A 146 -19.30 9.00 6.31
N ARG A 147 -20.05 9.01 7.43
CA ARG A 147 -19.70 8.21 8.62
C ARG A 147 -19.77 6.71 8.38
N TRP A 148 -20.65 6.24 7.49
CA TRP A 148 -20.71 4.82 7.12
C TRP A 148 -19.59 4.40 6.20
N VAL A 149 -19.19 5.26 5.25
CA VAL A 149 -18.13 4.95 4.27
C VAL A 149 -16.73 4.94 4.90
N ARG A 150 -16.43 5.90 5.79
CA ARG A 150 -15.08 6.11 6.34
C ARG A 150 -14.43 4.85 6.94
N PRO A 151 -15.11 4.04 7.78
CA PRO A 151 -14.50 2.83 8.34
C PRO A 151 -14.11 1.81 7.27
N TRP A 152 -14.91 1.64 6.21
CA TRP A 152 -14.59 0.72 5.11
C TRP A 152 -13.41 1.21 4.29
N THR A 153 -13.38 2.51 3.96
CA THR A 153 -12.24 3.11 3.28
C THR A 153 -10.97 2.97 4.11
N LEU A 154 -11.05 3.16 5.43
CA LEU A 154 -9.89 3.11 6.31
C LEU A 154 -9.40 1.67 6.50
N ALA A 155 -10.30 0.69 6.58
CA ALA A 155 -9.93 -0.73 6.61
C ALA A 155 -9.22 -1.15 5.31
N ALA A 156 -9.78 -0.78 4.15
CA ALA A 156 -9.16 -1.03 2.85
C ALA A 156 -7.78 -0.35 2.73
N TRP A 157 -7.67 0.92 3.16
CA TRP A 157 -6.42 1.66 3.15
C TRP A 157 -5.35 1.06 4.07
N CYS A 158 -5.72 0.59 5.26
CA CYS A 158 -4.76 -0.09 6.17
C CYS A 158 -4.25 -1.40 5.57
N ALA A 159 -5.16 -2.21 5.02
CA ALA A 159 -4.81 -3.47 4.39
C ALA A 159 -3.91 -3.25 3.17
N LEU A 160 -4.22 -2.24 2.35
CA LEU A 160 -3.41 -1.87 1.19
C LEU A 160 -2.04 -1.30 1.58
N THR A 161 -1.97 -0.43 2.61
CA THR A 161 -0.69 0.08 3.16
C THR A 161 0.21 -1.07 3.62
N THR A 162 -0.37 -2.03 4.35
CA THR A 162 0.34 -3.22 4.84
C THR A 162 0.77 -4.11 3.68
N GLY A 163 -0.13 -4.36 2.73
CA GLY A 163 0.14 -5.14 1.53
C GLY A 163 1.30 -4.54 0.73
N ILE A 164 1.25 -3.26 0.37
CA ILE A 164 2.31 -2.59 -0.40
C ILE A 164 3.66 -2.67 0.36
N ALA A 165 3.69 -2.35 1.65
CA ALA A 165 4.91 -2.39 2.44
C ALA A 165 5.51 -3.80 2.53
N MET A 166 4.67 -4.81 2.75
CA MET A 166 5.11 -6.21 2.78
C MET A 166 5.59 -6.70 1.40
N GLY A 167 4.97 -6.23 0.32
CA GLY A 167 5.37 -6.56 -1.05
C GLY A 167 6.72 -5.97 -1.41
N SER A 168 6.91 -4.68 -1.12
CA SER A 168 8.18 -3.97 -1.28
C SER A 168 9.29 -4.60 -0.43
N TRP A 169 8.99 -4.97 0.82
CA TRP A 169 9.95 -5.69 1.66
C TRP A 169 10.28 -7.09 1.10
N TRP A 170 9.27 -7.83 0.61
CA TRP A 170 9.48 -9.13 -0.01
C TRP A 170 10.36 -9.04 -1.27
N ALA A 171 10.07 -8.10 -2.16
CA ALA A 171 10.86 -7.82 -3.35
C ALA A 171 12.32 -7.45 -2.99
N TYR A 172 12.51 -6.62 -1.96
CA TYR A 172 13.83 -6.19 -1.47
C TYR A 172 14.76 -7.36 -1.15
N TYR A 173 14.27 -8.40 -0.46
CA TYR A 173 15.12 -9.54 -0.09
C TYR A 173 15.07 -10.70 -1.10
N THR A 174 14.07 -10.78 -1.96
CA THR A 174 13.90 -11.94 -2.85
C THR A 174 14.57 -11.75 -4.21
N LEU A 175 14.65 -10.50 -4.70
CA LEU A 175 15.13 -10.21 -6.04
C LEU A 175 16.65 -10.00 -6.14
N GLY A 176 17.36 -9.82 -5.02
CA GLY A 176 18.84 -9.78 -5.02
C GLY A 176 19.47 -8.50 -5.58
N TRP A 177 18.70 -7.45 -5.89
CA TRP A 177 19.19 -6.23 -6.54
C TRP A 177 19.46 -5.05 -5.59
N GLY A 178 19.20 -5.23 -4.29
CA GLY A 178 19.53 -4.24 -3.27
C GLY A 178 18.59 -3.04 -3.16
N GLY A 179 17.52 -2.94 -3.96
CA GLY A 179 16.54 -1.84 -3.89
C GLY A 179 15.13 -2.25 -3.48
N TRP A 180 14.33 -1.26 -3.07
CA TRP A 180 13.03 -1.48 -2.39
C TRP A 180 11.80 -1.19 -3.26
N TRP A 181 11.95 -0.47 -4.38
CA TRP A 181 10.85 -0.10 -5.29
C TRP A 181 11.36 0.07 -6.71
N PHE A 182 10.70 -0.58 -7.67
CA PHE A 182 11.14 -0.63 -9.07
C PHE A 182 10.32 0.27 -10.02
N TRP A 183 9.20 0.83 -9.53
CA TRP A 183 8.20 1.51 -10.37
C TRP A 183 7.63 0.60 -11.47
N ASP A 184 7.56 -0.70 -11.21
CA ASP A 184 7.04 -1.64 -12.18
C ASP A 184 5.49 -1.57 -12.26
N PRO A 185 4.87 -2.02 -13.36
CA PRO A 185 3.42 -1.95 -13.52
C PRO A 185 2.58 -2.59 -12.40
N VAL A 186 3.07 -3.66 -11.77
CA VAL A 186 2.36 -4.38 -10.70
C VAL A 186 2.46 -3.60 -9.37
N GLU A 187 3.63 -3.06 -9.05
CA GLU A 187 3.80 -2.10 -7.95
C GLU A 187 2.88 -0.88 -8.14
N ASN A 188 2.92 -0.27 -9.33
CA ASN A 188 2.11 0.91 -9.68
C ASN A 188 0.60 0.62 -9.58
N ALA A 189 0.16 -0.56 -10.03
CA ALA A 189 -1.22 -1.01 -9.93
C ALA A 189 -1.76 -0.97 -8.49
N SER A 190 -0.90 -1.26 -7.51
CA SER A 190 -1.26 -1.20 -6.08
C SER A 190 -1.20 0.20 -5.49
N PHE A 191 -0.27 1.02 -5.99
CA PHE A 191 -0.02 2.35 -5.47
C PHE A 191 -1.10 3.37 -5.87
N MET A 192 -1.63 3.28 -7.10
CA MET A 192 -2.68 4.18 -7.57
C MET A 192 -3.97 4.19 -6.70
N PRO A 193 -4.61 3.04 -6.39
CA PRO A 193 -5.78 3.03 -5.50
C PRO A 193 -5.42 3.47 -4.07
N TRP A 194 -4.17 3.31 -3.63
CA TRP A 194 -3.73 3.81 -2.33
C TRP A 194 -3.72 5.36 -2.29
N LEU A 195 -3.24 6.02 -3.34
CA LEU A 195 -3.26 7.49 -3.46
C LEU A 195 -4.69 8.03 -3.48
N VAL A 196 -5.55 7.47 -4.34
CA VAL A 196 -6.97 7.89 -4.44
C VAL A 196 -7.75 7.54 -3.16
N GLY A 197 -7.47 6.39 -2.54
CA GLY A 197 -8.04 6.00 -1.25
C GLY A 197 -7.63 6.96 -0.12
N THR A 198 -6.39 7.47 -0.15
CA THR A 198 -5.93 8.51 0.78
C THR A 198 -6.71 9.81 0.58
N ALA A 199 -6.92 10.24 -0.68
CA ALA A 199 -7.75 11.41 -0.98
C ALA A 199 -9.21 11.20 -0.52
N LEU A 200 -9.75 10.00 -0.72
CA LEU A 200 -11.10 9.63 -0.33
C LEU A 200 -11.31 9.71 1.19
N LEU A 201 -10.37 9.22 1.98
CA LEU A 201 -10.41 9.33 3.45
C LEU A 201 -10.54 10.78 3.91
N HIS A 202 -9.73 11.67 3.32
CA HIS A 202 -9.73 13.09 3.65
C HIS A 202 -11.00 13.80 3.16
N SER A 203 -11.45 13.50 1.94
CA SER A 203 -12.68 14.04 1.38
C SER A 203 -13.91 13.65 2.22
N ALA A 204 -13.98 12.40 2.67
CA ALA A 204 -15.07 11.91 3.49
C ALA A 204 -15.15 12.62 4.86
N ILE A 205 -14.01 13.05 5.42
CA ILE A 205 -14.00 13.89 6.64
C ILE A 205 -14.66 15.24 6.37
N VAL A 206 -14.40 15.85 5.21
CA VAL A 206 -15.01 17.14 4.82
C VAL A 206 -16.52 16.98 4.65
N VAL A 207 -16.99 15.91 3.99
CA VAL A 207 -18.43 15.63 3.87
C VAL A 207 -19.08 15.44 5.24
N GLU A 208 -18.48 14.62 6.12
CA GLU A 208 -19.01 14.39 7.46
C GLU A 208 -19.13 15.68 8.28
N LYS A 209 -18.10 16.54 8.24
CA LYS A 209 -18.04 17.71 9.11
C LYS A 209 -18.80 18.89 8.55
N ARG A 210 -18.75 19.08 7.23
CA ARG A 210 -19.09 20.35 6.57
C ARG A 210 -20.10 20.22 5.44
N GLU A 211 -20.49 19.01 5.08
CA GLU A 211 -21.38 18.74 3.94
C GLU A 211 -20.87 19.29 2.60
N ALA A 212 -19.57 19.57 2.51
CA ALA A 212 -18.91 20.01 1.30
C ALA A 212 -18.22 18.83 0.59
N LEU A 213 -17.90 19.00 -0.70
CA LEU A 213 -17.19 18.01 -1.53
C LEU A 213 -17.92 16.66 -1.71
N LYS A 214 -19.26 16.64 -1.62
CA LYS A 214 -20.09 15.43 -1.80
C LYS A 214 -19.79 14.73 -3.13
N THR A 215 -19.94 15.47 -4.24
CA THR A 215 -19.69 14.98 -5.60
C THR A 215 -18.27 14.48 -5.79
N TRP A 216 -17.28 15.22 -5.28
CA TRP A 216 -15.87 14.81 -5.34
C TRP A 216 -15.61 13.51 -4.57
N THR A 217 -16.19 13.37 -3.38
CA THR A 217 -16.03 12.17 -2.54
C THR A 217 -16.62 10.92 -3.21
N ILE A 218 -17.76 11.05 -3.88
CA ILE A 218 -18.37 9.96 -4.66
C ILE A 218 -17.48 9.58 -5.83
N LEU A 219 -16.97 10.57 -6.57
CA LEU A 219 -16.06 10.33 -7.69
C LEU A 219 -14.79 9.59 -7.23
N LEU A 220 -14.18 10.01 -6.12
CA LEU A 220 -13.03 9.34 -5.53
C LEU A 220 -13.34 7.89 -5.12
N ALA A 221 -14.53 7.63 -4.58
CA ALA A 221 -14.98 6.28 -4.23
C ALA A 221 -15.12 5.38 -5.47
N ILE A 222 -15.64 5.93 -6.58
CA ILE A 222 -15.73 5.22 -7.86
C ILE A 222 -14.33 4.93 -8.40
N ILE A 223 -13.47 5.95 -8.48
CA ILE A 223 -12.12 5.83 -9.04
C ILE A 223 -11.25 4.88 -8.21
N ALA A 224 -11.32 4.90 -6.88
CA ALA A 224 -10.51 4.03 -6.04
C ALA A 224 -10.71 2.54 -6.35
N PHE A 225 -11.96 2.09 -6.43
CA PHE A 225 -12.26 0.69 -6.80
C PHE A 225 -11.99 0.43 -8.29
N SER A 226 -12.25 1.40 -9.16
CA SER A 226 -11.95 1.29 -10.60
C SER A 226 -10.47 1.06 -10.85
N LEU A 227 -9.58 1.73 -10.11
CA LEU A 227 -8.13 1.53 -10.17
C LEU A 227 -7.73 0.15 -9.64
N SER A 228 -8.43 -0.41 -8.65
CA SER A 228 -8.22 -1.81 -8.22
C SER A 228 -8.62 -2.82 -9.30
N LEU A 229 -9.70 -2.56 -10.05
CA LEU A 229 -10.09 -3.38 -11.21
C LEU A 229 -9.07 -3.26 -12.35
N ILE A 230 -8.62 -2.03 -12.67
CA ILE A 230 -7.55 -1.80 -13.63
C ILE A 230 -6.28 -2.53 -13.20
N GLY A 231 -5.89 -2.47 -11.93
CA GLY A 231 -4.76 -3.23 -11.41
C GLY A 231 -4.94 -4.74 -11.62
N THR A 232 -6.15 -5.27 -11.40
CA THR A 232 -6.46 -6.68 -11.68
C THR A 232 -6.26 -7.01 -13.17
N PHE A 233 -6.68 -6.13 -14.07
CA PHE A 233 -6.43 -6.26 -15.51
C PHE A 233 -4.93 -6.21 -15.85
N LEU A 234 -4.19 -5.24 -15.35
CA LEU A 234 -2.76 -5.06 -15.65
C LEU A 234 -1.92 -6.26 -15.23
N VAL A 235 -2.20 -6.84 -14.06
CA VAL A 235 -1.42 -7.97 -13.52
C VAL A 235 -1.76 -9.29 -14.21
N ARG A 236 -2.93 -9.42 -14.84
CA ARG A 236 -3.46 -10.73 -15.32
C ARG A 236 -3.66 -10.84 -16.84
N SER A 237 -3.75 -9.72 -17.53
CA SER A 237 -3.98 -9.69 -18.98
C SER A 237 -2.76 -10.12 -19.80
N GLY A 238 -1.56 -10.07 -19.23
CA GLY A 238 -0.30 -10.31 -19.97
C GLY A 238 0.09 -9.18 -20.91
N VAL A 239 -0.61 -8.05 -20.82
CA VAL A 239 -0.45 -6.91 -21.74
C VAL A 239 0.79 -6.08 -21.43
N LEU A 240 1.29 -6.13 -20.20
CA LEU A 240 2.53 -5.48 -19.79
C LEU A 240 3.55 -6.51 -19.33
N THR A 241 4.84 -6.26 -19.61
CA THR A 241 5.94 -7.01 -19.03
C THR A 241 6.18 -6.54 -17.58
N SER A 242 6.20 -7.48 -16.64
CA SER A 242 6.54 -7.19 -15.23
C SER A 242 7.23 -8.39 -14.61
N VAL A 243 8.19 -8.10 -13.73
CA VAL A 243 8.87 -9.09 -12.88
C VAL A 243 7.95 -9.70 -11.82
N HIS A 244 6.81 -9.06 -11.54
CA HIS A 244 5.82 -9.49 -10.56
C HIS A 244 4.58 -10.13 -11.22
N ALA A 245 4.59 -10.34 -12.53
CA ALA A 245 3.50 -11.01 -13.26
C ALA A 245 3.84 -12.49 -13.49
N PHE A 246 3.12 -13.39 -12.80
CA PHE A 246 3.39 -14.84 -12.83
C PHE A 246 2.33 -15.67 -13.56
N ALA A 247 1.20 -15.05 -13.95
CA ALA A 247 0.16 -15.72 -14.71
C ALA A 247 -0.57 -14.73 -15.63
N SER A 248 -0.44 -14.95 -16.93
CA SER A 248 -1.00 -14.12 -17.99
C SER A 248 -1.80 -14.96 -18.99
N ASP A 249 -2.99 -14.47 -19.36
CA ASP A 249 -3.83 -15.07 -20.40
C ASP A 249 -4.66 -13.97 -21.09
N PRO A 250 -4.49 -13.76 -22.42
CA PRO A 250 -5.22 -12.73 -23.16
C PRO A 250 -6.74 -12.86 -23.07
N MET A 251 -7.28 -14.09 -23.06
CA MET A 251 -8.74 -14.31 -22.97
C MET A 251 -9.29 -13.82 -21.64
N ARG A 252 -8.53 -14.02 -20.56
CA ARG A 252 -8.88 -13.55 -19.21
C ARG A 252 -8.78 -12.02 -19.13
N GLY A 253 -7.76 -11.44 -19.77
CA GLY A 253 -7.61 -10.00 -19.90
C GLY A 253 -8.83 -9.33 -20.54
N VAL A 254 -9.34 -9.87 -21.65
CA VAL A 254 -10.54 -9.35 -22.32
C VAL A 254 -11.77 -9.42 -21.42
N PHE A 255 -11.96 -10.51 -20.69
CA PHE A 255 -13.10 -10.63 -19.78
C PHE A 255 -13.04 -9.59 -18.64
N ILE A 256 -11.87 -9.40 -18.03
CA ILE A 256 -11.69 -8.37 -16.99
C ILE A 256 -11.91 -6.97 -17.58
N LEU A 257 -11.48 -6.71 -18.82
CA LEU A 257 -11.74 -5.45 -19.50
C LEU A 257 -13.26 -5.20 -19.69
N LEU A 258 -14.03 -6.23 -20.07
CA LEU A 258 -15.49 -6.13 -20.13
C LEU A 258 -16.10 -5.81 -18.75
N LEU A 259 -15.61 -6.43 -17.67
CA LEU A 259 -16.04 -6.10 -16.31
C LEU A 259 -15.69 -4.66 -15.92
N ILE A 260 -14.51 -4.15 -16.32
CA ILE A 260 -14.14 -2.74 -16.12
C ILE A 260 -15.10 -1.83 -16.88
N CYS A 261 -15.36 -2.09 -18.16
CA CYS A 261 -16.32 -1.31 -18.94
C CYS A 261 -17.72 -1.30 -18.30
N LEU A 262 -18.18 -2.44 -17.80
CA LEU A 262 -19.48 -2.56 -17.14
C LEU A 262 -19.53 -1.82 -15.80
N TYR A 263 -18.60 -2.10 -14.89
CA TYR A 263 -18.63 -1.57 -13.53
C TYR A 263 -18.14 -0.13 -13.45
N THR A 264 -16.98 0.16 -14.02
CA THR A 264 -16.41 1.52 -14.03
C THR A 264 -17.21 2.41 -14.98
N GLY A 265 -17.47 1.97 -16.21
CA GLY A 265 -18.24 2.74 -17.18
C GLY A 265 -19.67 2.98 -16.70
N GLY A 266 -20.37 1.95 -16.22
CA GLY A 266 -21.71 2.08 -15.65
C GLY A 266 -21.76 3.03 -14.44
N ALA A 267 -20.78 2.94 -13.54
CA ALA A 267 -20.67 3.85 -12.40
C ALA A 267 -20.43 5.31 -12.80
N LEU A 268 -19.54 5.56 -13.77
CA LEU A 268 -19.23 6.90 -14.25
C LEU A 268 -20.40 7.51 -15.03
N VAL A 269 -21.13 6.72 -15.81
CA VAL A 269 -22.37 7.16 -16.49
C VAL A 269 -23.44 7.52 -15.46
N LEU A 270 -23.66 6.67 -14.45
CA LEU A 270 -24.60 6.95 -13.36
C LEU A 270 -24.19 8.22 -12.59
N PHE A 271 -22.89 8.37 -12.31
CA PHE A 271 -22.35 9.56 -11.68
C PHE A 271 -22.60 10.81 -12.52
N ALA A 272 -22.29 10.80 -13.83
CA ALA A 272 -22.51 11.92 -14.72
C ALA A 272 -23.99 12.33 -14.77
N TRP A 273 -24.91 11.36 -14.74
CA TRP A 273 -26.34 11.62 -14.73
C TRP A 273 -26.85 12.20 -13.39
N ARG A 274 -26.39 11.66 -12.25
CA ARG A 274 -26.91 12.01 -10.92
C ARG A 274 -26.16 13.14 -10.23
N ALA A 275 -24.89 13.38 -10.56
CA ALA A 275 -24.05 14.38 -9.89
C ALA A 275 -24.63 15.80 -9.89
N PRO A 276 -25.27 16.31 -10.98
CA PRO A 276 -25.87 17.65 -10.97
C PRO A 276 -27.03 17.82 -9.98
N GLN A 277 -27.70 16.72 -9.61
CA GLN A 277 -28.82 16.71 -8.65
C GLN A 277 -28.34 16.75 -7.20
N LEU A 278 -27.06 16.47 -6.96
CA LEU A 278 -26.46 16.54 -5.62
C LEU A 278 -26.16 18.00 -5.30
N GLN A 279 -27.01 18.62 -4.49
CA GLN A 279 -26.77 19.99 -4.02
C GLN A 279 -25.42 20.09 -3.30
N GLY A 280 -24.58 21.02 -3.75
CA GLY A 280 -23.32 21.36 -3.10
C GLY A 280 -23.59 22.05 -1.75
N GLY A 281 -23.21 21.40 -0.65
CA GLY A 281 -23.29 21.99 0.69
C GLY A 281 -21.99 22.73 1.07
N GLY A 282 -22.12 23.70 1.98
CA GLY A 282 -21.01 24.27 2.74
C GLY A 282 -20.02 25.15 1.96
N LEU A 283 -20.31 26.45 1.86
CA LEU A 283 -19.33 27.44 1.40
C LEU A 283 -18.12 27.49 2.36
N PHE A 284 -16.92 27.57 1.80
CA PHE A 284 -15.66 27.76 2.53
C PHE A 284 -14.70 28.66 1.74
N ALA A 285 -13.85 29.38 2.45
CA ALA A 285 -12.79 30.19 1.84
C ALA A 285 -11.63 29.28 1.39
N PRO A 286 -10.90 29.61 0.30
CA PRO A 286 -9.74 28.82 -0.14
C PRO A 286 -8.70 28.61 0.95
N ILE A 287 -8.44 29.64 1.77
CA ILE A 287 -7.63 29.52 2.98
C ILE A 287 -8.53 29.01 4.11
N SER A 288 -8.62 27.70 4.24
CA SER A 288 -9.34 26.98 5.30
C SER A 288 -8.86 25.53 5.37
N ARG A 289 -9.28 24.80 6.41
CA ARG A 289 -9.02 23.35 6.48
C ARG A 289 -9.62 22.60 5.29
N GLU A 290 -10.82 22.98 4.84
CA GLU A 290 -11.46 22.43 3.65
C GLU A 290 -10.61 22.66 2.40
N GLY A 291 -10.12 23.89 2.21
CA GLY A 291 -9.27 24.23 1.07
C GLY A 291 -7.93 23.49 1.07
N GLY A 292 -7.29 23.34 2.23
CA GLY A 292 -6.08 22.54 2.37
C GLY A 292 -6.30 21.05 2.06
N LEU A 293 -7.42 20.47 2.53
CA LEU A 293 -7.78 19.09 2.22
C LEU A 293 -8.14 18.91 0.73
N LEU A 294 -8.79 19.89 0.11
CA LEU A 294 -9.06 19.89 -1.32
C LEU A 294 -7.78 19.95 -2.15
N LEU A 295 -6.82 20.82 -1.77
CA LEU A 295 -5.51 20.91 -2.42
C LEU A 295 -4.76 19.58 -2.35
N ASN A 296 -4.72 18.95 -1.17
CA ASN A 296 -4.10 17.63 -1.01
C ASN A 296 -4.80 16.58 -1.86
N ASN A 297 -6.13 16.58 -1.90
CA ASN A 297 -6.88 15.64 -2.74
C ASN A 297 -6.55 15.82 -4.22
N LEU A 298 -6.50 17.07 -4.70
CA LEU A 298 -6.11 17.38 -6.08
C LEU A 298 -4.72 16.83 -6.39
N LEU A 299 -3.73 17.13 -5.54
CA LEU A 299 -2.35 16.66 -5.74
C LEU A 299 -2.24 15.13 -5.69
N LEU A 300 -2.94 14.46 -4.77
CA LEU A 300 -3.00 12.99 -4.70
C LEU A 300 -3.62 12.39 -5.97
N THR A 301 -4.72 12.97 -6.46
CA THR A 301 -5.36 12.48 -7.70
C THR A 301 -4.51 12.75 -8.93
N THR A 302 -3.82 13.88 -8.99
CA THR A 302 -2.87 14.18 -10.08
C THR A 302 -1.70 13.21 -10.04
N ALA A 303 -1.14 12.92 -8.87
CA ALA A 303 -0.08 11.94 -8.70
C ALA A 303 -0.53 10.54 -9.17
N ALA A 304 -1.74 10.11 -8.78
CA ALA A 304 -2.31 8.86 -9.26
C ALA A 304 -2.51 8.85 -10.79
N ALA A 305 -2.98 9.95 -11.37
CA ALA A 305 -3.13 10.10 -12.82
C ALA A 305 -1.79 10.04 -13.55
N THR A 306 -0.73 10.67 -13.02
CA THR A 306 0.63 10.58 -13.57
C THR A 306 1.14 9.15 -13.58
N VAL A 307 0.95 8.41 -12.48
CA VAL A 307 1.35 6.99 -12.41
C VAL A 307 0.53 6.14 -13.39
N LEU A 308 -0.78 6.39 -13.49
CA LEU A 308 -1.66 5.70 -14.44
C LEU A 308 -1.21 5.96 -15.89
N LEU A 309 -0.94 7.20 -16.24
CA LEU A 309 -0.49 7.59 -17.58
C LEU A 309 0.86 6.92 -17.89
N GLY A 310 1.84 7.00 -16.99
CA GLY A 310 3.13 6.32 -17.18
C GLY A 310 2.99 4.80 -17.36
N THR A 311 2.09 4.18 -16.60
CA THR A 311 1.85 2.73 -16.63
C THR A 311 1.13 2.30 -17.91
N LEU A 312 0.16 3.08 -18.39
CA LEU A 312 -0.63 2.76 -19.60
C LEU A 312 0.02 3.26 -20.89
N TYR A 313 0.99 4.17 -20.83
CA TYR A 313 1.62 4.75 -22.02
C TYR A 313 2.30 3.70 -22.93
N PRO A 314 3.08 2.73 -22.40
CA PRO A 314 3.59 1.62 -23.21
C PRO A 314 2.50 0.86 -23.97
N LEU A 315 1.38 0.56 -23.29
CA LEU A 315 0.25 -0.14 -23.88
C LEU A 315 -0.40 0.68 -25.01
N PHE A 316 -0.59 1.98 -24.78
CA PHE A 316 -1.14 2.87 -25.79
C PHE A 316 -0.28 2.90 -27.06
N LEU A 317 1.05 3.02 -26.92
CA LEU A 317 1.97 3.03 -28.06
C LEU A 317 2.05 1.69 -28.79
N ASP A 318 1.96 0.56 -28.07
CA ASP A 318 1.95 -0.76 -28.70
C ASP A 318 0.70 -0.95 -29.58
N VAL A 319 -0.46 -0.46 -29.12
CA VAL A 319 -1.73 -0.55 -29.86
C VAL A 319 -1.79 0.43 -31.04
N VAL A 320 -1.36 1.68 -30.85
CA VAL A 320 -1.52 2.75 -31.87
C VAL A 320 -0.37 2.79 -32.86
N ALA A 321 0.86 2.59 -32.40
CA ALA A 321 2.08 2.75 -33.18
C ALA A 321 2.88 1.45 -33.36
N HIS A 322 2.43 0.33 -32.77
CA HIS A 322 3.17 -0.94 -32.76
C HIS A 322 4.60 -0.81 -32.23
N GLN A 323 4.78 0.10 -31.26
CA GLN A 323 6.07 0.38 -30.62
C GLN A 323 6.06 -0.13 -29.18
N LYS A 324 6.99 -1.04 -28.88
CA LYS A 324 7.23 -1.50 -27.51
C LYS A 324 8.24 -0.61 -26.82
N VAL A 325 7.74 0.25 -25.93
CA VAL A 325 8.56 1.06 -25.03
C VAL A 325 8.39 0.59 -23.58
N SER A 326 9.34 0.94 -22.72
CA SER A 326 9.20 0.76 -21.27
C SER A 326 9.38 2.10 -20.58
N VAL A 327 8.55 2.34 -19.56
CA VAL A 327 8.63 3.55 -18.73
C VAL A 327 9.16 3.13 -17.36
N GLY A 328 10.40 3.52 -17.06
CA GLY A 328 11.09 3.16 -15.81
C GLY A 328 11.15 4.31 -14.79
N PRO A 329 11.91 4.10 -13.68
CA PRO A 329 12.04 5.05 -12.57
C PRO A 329 12.29 6.52 -12.97
N PRO A 330 13.15 6.85 -13.96
CA PRO A 330 13.43 8.25 -14.29
C PRO A 330 12.18 9.07 -14.63
N PHE A 331 11.21 8.50 -15.36
CA PHE A 331 9.96 9.19 -15.68
C PHE A 331 9.15 9.47 -14.41
N TYR A 332 8.96 8.45 -13.57
CA TYR A 332 8.15 8.57 -12.37
C TYR A 332 8.80 9.51 -11.36
N GLU A 333 10.11 9.43 -11.15
CA GLU A 333 10.82 10.33 -10.24
C GLU A 333 10.73 11.79 -10.69
N MET A 334 10.94 12.06 -11.97
CA MET A 334 10.86 13.44 -12.51
C MET A 334 9.45 14.03 -12.48
N THR A 335 8.40 13.20 -12.50
CA THR A 335 7.00 13.68 -12.59
C THR A 335 6.28 13.61 -11.25
N PHE A 336 6.48 12.54 -10.48
CA PHE A 336 5.82 12.30 -9.21
C PHE A 336 6.40 13.18 -8.09
N VAL A 337 7.72 13.30 -7.98
CA VAL A 337 8.36 14.07 -6.89
C VAL A 337 7.92 15.54 -6.89
N PRO A 338 7.88 16.27 -8.03
CA PRO A 338 7.39 17.65 -8.05
C PRO A 338 5.93 17.83 -7.62
N ILE A 339 5.09 16.79 -7.72
CA ILE A 339 3.70 16.81 -7.24
C ILE A 339 3.66 16.54 -5.73
N MET A 340 4.49 15.62 -5.24
CA MET A 340 4.52 15.25 -3.82
C MET A 340 5.13 16.33 -2.94
N VAL A 341 6.13 17.09 -3.41
CA VAL A 341 6.75 18.17 -2.63
C VAL A 341 5.73 19.21 -2.13
N PRO A 342 4.91 19.87 -2.98
CA PRO A 342 3.90 20.81 -2.52
C PRO A 342 2.82 20.15 -1.67
N LEU A 343 2.47 18.88 -1.93
CA LEU A 343 1.54 18.12 -1.11
C LEU A 343 2.06 17.98 0.33
N LEU A 344 3.33 17.59 0.50
CA LEU A 344 3.95 17.42 1.81
C LEU A 344 4.07 18.75 2.56
N ILE A 345 4.37 19.83 1.85
CA ILE A 345 4.38 21.18 2.42
C ILE A 345 2.98 21.55 2.92
N ALA A 346 1.95 21.40 2.09
CA ALA A 346 0.56 21.71 2.42
C ALA A 346 0.01 20.82 3.55
N MET A 347 0.42 19.55 3.59
CA MET A 347 0.00 18.57 4.60
C MET A 347 0.38 18.96 6.03
N ALA A 348 1.48 19.68 6.21
CA ALA A 348 1.87 20.24 7.51
C ALA A 348 1.00 21.43 7.95
N VAL A 349 0.57 22.26 7.01
CA VAL A 349 -0.17 23.50 7.27
C VAL A 349 -1.67 23.24 7.43
N GLY A 350 -2.25 22.34 6.62
CA GLY A 350 -3.68 22.07 6.58
C GLY A 350 -4.33 21.80 7.95
N PRO A 351 -3.77 20.93 8.82
CA PRO A 351 -4.28 20.67 10.16
C PRO A 351 -4.28 21.90 11.08
N MET A 352 -3.40 22.89 10.86
CA MET A 352 -3.34 24.13 11.66
C MET A 352 -4.48 25.10 11.31
N LEU A 353 -5.03 25.00 10.10
CA LEU A 353 -6.11 25.87 9.67
C LEU A 353 -7.44 25.46 10.33
N PRO A 354 -8.26 26.44 10.78
CA PRO A 354 -9.63 26.17 11.21
C PRO A 354 -10.55 25.91 10.01
N TRP A 355 -11.73 25.37 10.29
CA TRP A 355 -12.78 25.17 9.30
C TRP A 355 -13.43 26.51 8.86
N LYS A 356 -14.08 26.55 7.68
CA LYS A 356 -14.73 27.73 7.05
C LYS A 356 -13.77 28.76 6.50
N ARG A 357 -12.98 29.37 7.38
CA ARG A 357 -12.09 30.49 7.05
C ARG A 357 -10.93 30.49 8.03
N GLY A 358 -9.72 30.41 7.51
CA GLY A 358 -8.48 30.46 8.27
C GLY A 358 -7.69 31.73 8.03
N ASP A 359 -6.71 31.94 8.90
CA ASP A 359 -5.65 32.92 8.75
C ASP A 359 -4.34 32.15 8.53
N LEU A 360 -3.77 32.29 7.34
CA LEU A 360 -2.54 31.60 6.95
C LEU A 360 -1.33 32.09 7.76
N ALA A 361 -1.25 33.39 8.05
CA ALA A 361 -0.15 33.95 8.83
C ALA A 361 -0.18 33.41 10.27
N ALA A 362 -1.38 33.35 10.88
CA ALA A 362 -1.56 32.74 12.19
C ALA A 362 -1.19 31.24 12.19
N ALA A 363 -1.58 30.47 11.17
CA ALA A 363 -1.21 29.06 11.05
C ALA A 363 0.31 28.86 10.92
N LEU A 364 0.98 29.64 10.06
CA LEU A 364 2.43 29.57 9.88
C LEU A 364 3.20 30.03 11.14
N SER A 365 2.66 31.00 11.88
CA SER A 365 3.27 31.48 13.13
C SER A 365 3.41 30.39 14.21
N ARG A 366 2.53 29.39 14.18
CA ARG A 366 2.56 28.23 15.08
C ARG A 366 3.62 27.20 14.68
N LEU A 367 3.98 27.18 13.39
CA LEU A 367 4.97 26.27 12.82
C LEU A 367 6.41 26.81 12.88
N LYS A 368 6.68 27.91 13.59
CA LYS A 368 8.04 28.48 13.72
C LYS A 368 9.08 27.46 14.16
N LEU A 369 8.77 26.64 15.15
CA LEU A 369 9.69 25.59 15.61
C LEU A 369 9.92 24.52 14.52
N ALA A 370 8.87 24.14 13.78
CA ALA A 370 8.99 23.24 12.65
C ALA A 370 9.89 23.82 11.54
N PHE A 371 9.79 25.12 11.25
CA PHE A 371 10.71 25.80 10.32
C PHE A 371 12.17 25.74 10.79
N VAL A 372 12.44 26.00 12.06
CA VAL A 372 13.80 25.91 12.62
C VAL A 372 14.35 24.49 12.51
N ILE A 373 13.56 23.49 12.88
CA ILE A 373 13.95 22.07 12.77
C ILE A 373 14.20 21.69 11.30
N THR A 374 13.37 22.17 10.38
CA THR A 374 13.52 21.93 8.93
C THR A 374 14.81 22.53 8.40
N ALA A 375 15.10 23.79 8.74
CA ALA A 375 16.34 24.46 8.34
C ALA A 375 17.56 23.79 8.96
N ALA A 376 17.50 23.40 10.24
CA ALA A 376 18.56 22.67 10.90
C ALA A 376 18.82 21.31 10.23
N ALA A 377 17.77 20.54 9.91
CA ALA A 377 17.90 19.26 9.21
C ALA A 377 18.55 19.43 7.84
N ALA A 378 18.16 20.45 7.06
CA ALA A 378 18.77 20.77 5.78
C ALA A 378 20.27 21.12 5.93
N LEU A 379 20.60 22.05 6.83
CA LEU A 379 21.97 22.52 7.06
C LEU A 379 22.88 21.42 7.60
N LEU A 380 22.40 20.62 8.57
CA LEU A 380 23.16 19.49 9.11
C LEU A 380 23.43 18.43 8.05
N THR A 381 22.46 18.16 7.17
CA THR A 381 22.65 17.21 6.05
C THR A 381 23.70 17.71 5.06
N LEU A 382 23.62 18.99 4.68
CA LEU A 382 24.61 19.62 3.79
C LEU A 382 26.01 19.69 4.43
N ALA A 383 26.09 19.96 5.74
CA ALA A 383 27.35 19.97 6.47
C ALA A 383 27.99 18.57 6.55
N ALA A 384 27.18 17.53 6.75
CA ALA A 384 27.67 16.15 6.89
C ALA A 384 28.08 15.51 5.55
N THR A 385 27.39 15.86 4.45
CA THR A 385 27.54 15.16 3.15
C THR A 385 28.04 16.05 2.01
N GLY A 386 28.22 17.35 2.26
CA GLY A 386 28.61 18.34 1.27
C GLY A 386 27.49 18.73 0.29
N ALA A 387 27.81 19.67 -0.60
CA ALA A 387 26.85 20.24 -1.56
C ALA A 387 26.41 19.29 -2.67
N ARG A 388 27.04 18.10 -2.81
CA ARG A 388 26.63 17.09 -3.81
C ARG A 388 25.31 16.40 -3.48
N SER A 389 24.76 16.65 -2.28
CA SER A 389 23.56 15.98 -1.76
C SER A 389 22.38 16.93 -1.53
N ILE A 390 22.22 17.99 -2.34
CA ILE A 390 21.11 18.96 -2.20
C ILE A 390 19.74 18.25 -2.21
N GLY A 391 19.54 17.27 -3.10
CA GLY A 391 18.31 16.47 -3.13
C GLY A 391 18.04 15.75 -1.80
N ALA A 392 19.09 15.16 -1.19
CA ALA A 392 18.99 14.50 0.11
C ALA A 392 18.66 15.49 1.23
N ALA A 393 19.31 16.67 1.23
CA ALA A 393 19.02 17.73 2.19
C ALA A 393 17.57 18.21 2.07
N CYS A 394 17.05 18.40 0.86
CA CYS A 394 15.65 18.77 0.61
C CYS A 394 14.69 17.67 1.08
N GLY A 395 14.95 16.39 0.76
CA GLY A 395 14.10 15.28 1.17
C GLY A 395 14.05 15.11 2.69
N LEU A 396 15.20 15.19 3.38
CA LEU A 396 15.25 15.14 4.84
C LEU A 396 14.66 16.38 5.50
N ALA A 397 14.81 17.56 4.90
CA ALA A 397 14.12 18.77 5.35
C ALA A 397 12.60 18.59 5.25
N LEU A 398 12.08 18.03 4.16
CA LEU A 398 10.63 17.75 4.02
C LEU A 398 10.14 16.70 5.03
N ALA A 399 10.92 15.65 5.30
CA ALA A 399 10.61 14.68 6.35
C ALA A 399 10.57 15.37 7.73
N ALA A 400 11.58 16.18 8.06
CA ALA A 400 11.65 16.92 9.31
C ALA A 400 10.52 17.94 9.46
N TRP A 401 10.16 18.65 8.38
CA TRP A 401 9.04 19.58 8.29
C TRP A 401 7.73 18.89 8.67
N LEU A 402 7.43 17.77 8.01
CA LEU A 402 6.21 17.03 8.27
C LEU A 402 6.17 16.44 9.68
N PHE A 403 7.28 15.84 10.14
CA PHE A 403 7.36 15.25 11.47
C PHE A 403 7.18 16.30 12.56
N ALA A 404 7.92 17.41 12.47
CA ALA A 404 7.83 18.51 13.43
C ALA A 404 6.46 19.20 13.41
N ALA A 405 5.85 19.39 12.24
CA ALA A 405 4.49 19.94 12.15
C ALA A 405 3.44 18.99 12.75
N THR A 406 3.59 17.68 12.56
CA THR A 406 2.72 16.66 13.17
C THR A 406 2.83 16.68 14.70
N LEU A 407 4.04 16.79 15.24
CA LEU A 407 4.26 16.95 16.68
C LEU A 407 3.74 18.30 17.19
N THR A 408 3.84 19.36 16.39
CA THR A 408 3.28 20.67 16.73
C THR A 408 1.76 20.60 16.82
N GLU A 409 1.07 19.91 15.90
CA GLU A 409 -0.40 19.72 15.97
C GLU A 409 -0.79 19.01 17.26
N LEU A 410 -0.08 17.93 17.59
CA LEU A 410 -0.33 17.19 18.83
C LEU A 410 -0.09 18.07 20.05
N ALA A 411 1.01 18.83 20.07
CA ALA A 411 1.37 19.74 21.15
C ALA A 411 0.31 20.84 21.34
N GLU A 412 -0.24 21.42 20.27
CA GLU A 412 -1.34 22.37 20.35
C GLU A 412 -2.60 21.72 20.90
N ARG A 413 -2.95 20.53 20.39
CA ARG A 413 -4.14 19.78 20.79
C ARG A 413 -4.14 19.40 22.26
N VAL A 414 -2.98 19.06 22.82
CA VAL A 414 -2.81 18.79 24.26
C VAL A 414 -2.38 20.02 25.07
N ARG A 415 -2.30 21.19 24.42
CA ARG A 415 -1.86 22.47 25.02
C ARG A 415 -0.53 22.35 25.78
N LEU A 416 0.43 21.62 25.23
CA LEU A 416 1.70 21.28 25.88
C LEU A 416 2.44 22.52 26.39
N PHE A 417 2.53 23.57 25.57
CA PHE A 417 3.28 24.79 25.93
C PHE A 417 2.47 25.79 26.77
N ALA A 418 1.14 25.70 26.77
CA ALA A 418 0.28 26.61 27.54
C ALA A 418 -0.07 26.06 28.94
N ASP A 419 -0.15 24.73 29.09
CA ASP A 419 -0.38 24.06 30.37
C ASP A 419 0.31 22.67 30.35
N PRO A 420 1.62 22.61 30.64
CA PRO A 420 2.38 21.36 30.60
C PRO A 420 1.88 20.32 31.61
N ARG A 421 1.42 20.76 32.80
CA ARG A 421 0.95 19.87 33.87
C ARG A 421 -0.34 19.15 33.47
N GLY A 422 -1.25 19.82 32.78
CA GLY A 422 -2.48 19.22 32.24
C GLY A 422 -2.29 18.46 30.92
N ALA A 423 -1.15 18.61 30.25
CA ALA A 423 -0.93 18.05 28.91
C ALA A 423 -0.98 16.51 28.90
N LEU A 424 -0.36 15.85 29.89
CA LEU A 424 -0.39 14.39 30.00
C LEU A 424 -1.82 13.87 30.18
N ARG A 425 -2.61 14.50 31.06
CA ARG A 425 -4.02 14.15 31.25
C ARG A 425 -4.80 14.32 29.95
N ARG A 426 -4.60 15.41 29.21
CA ARG A 426 -5.26 15.64 27.92
C ARG A 426 -4.85 14.60 26.87
N ALA A 427 -3.56 14.26 26.80
CA ALA A 427 -3.03 13.24 25.89
C ALA A 427 -3.69 11.87 26.12
N LEU A 428 -3.83 11.45 27.38
CA LEU A 428 -4.48 10.19 27.76
C LEU A 428 -5.97 10.14 27.39
N HIS A 429 -6.65 11.29 27.31
CA HIS A 429 -8.08 11.39 26.98
C HIS A 429 -8.34 11.77 25.51
N LEU A 430 -7.29 11.86 24.68
CA LEU A 430 -7.49 12.10 23.26
C LEU A 430 -8.24 10.92 22.61
N PRO A 431 -9.17 11.20 21.67
CA PRO A 431 -9.77 10.15 20.85
C PRO A 431 -8.70 9.34 20.13
N ARG A 432 -8.93 8.04 19.95
CA ARG A 432 -7.98 7.14 19.27
C ARG A 432 -7.76 7.57 17.82
N ALA A 433 -8.77 8.16 17.17
CA ALA A 433 -8.63 8.77 15.86
C ALA A 433 -7.64 9.96 15.80
N ALA A 434 -7.44 10.69 16.90
CA ALA A 434 -6.45 11.77 16.96
C ALA A 434 -5.02 11.20 16.98
N TRP A 435 -4.77 10.20 17.82
CA TRP A 435 -3.51 9.46 17.81
C TRP A 435 -3.26 8.75 16.47
N GLY A 436 -4.32 8.21 15.87
CA GLY A 436 -4.25 7.59 14.55
C GLY A 436 -3.78 8.55 13.46
N MET A 437 -4.27 9.80 13.48
CA MET A 437 -3.80 10.86 12.59
C MET A 437 -2.31 11.15 12.81
N THR A 438 -1.89 11.37 14.06
CA THR A 438 -0.48 11.64 14.40
C THR A 438 0.44 10.50 13.96
N LEU A 439 0.09 9.25 14.25
CA LEU A 439 0.88 8.08 13.86
C LEU A 439 0.97 7.92 12.34
N ALA A 440 -0.12 8.16 11.61
CA ALA A 440 -0.11 8.06 10.16
C ALA A 440 0.74 9.12 9.48
N HIS A 441 0.63 10.39 9.89
CA HIS A 441 1.40 11.47 9.29
C HIS A 441 2.87 11.45 9.73
N GLY A 442 3.13 11.11 11.00
CA GLY A 442 4.48 10.87 11.50
C GLY A 442 5.14 9.67 10.81
N GLY A 443 4.40 8.59 10.58
CA GLY A 443 4.85 7.43 9.80
C GLY A 443 5.24 7.79 8.38
N MET A 444 4.44 8.62 7.68
CA MET A 444 4.78 9.14 6.36
C MET A 444 6.09 9.94 6.38
N ALA A 445 6.33 10.78 7.40
CA ALA A 445 7.59 11.49 7.54
C ALA A 445 8.80 10.55 7.68
N ILE A 446 8.64 9.46 8.45
CA ILE A 446 9.67 8.43 8.61
C ILE A 446 9.93 7.70 7.28
N VAL A 447 8.87 7.38 6.51
CA VAL A 447 9.01 6.80 5.16
C VAL A 447 9.81 7.73 4.25
N ILE A 448 9.49 9.03 4.22
CA ILE A 448 10.20 10.01 3.37
C ILE A 448 11.68 10.08 3.75
N ALA A 449 12.01 10.06 5.03
CA ALA A 449 13.39 10.02 5.49
C ALA A 449 14.10 8.73 5.04
N GLY A 450 13.43 7.57 5.15
CA GLY A 450 13.92 6.28 4.69
C GLY A 450 14.23 6.25 3.19
N ILE A 451 13.27 6.69 2.37
CA ILE A 451 13.41 6.79 0.91
C ILE A 451 14.57 7.72 0.54
N THR A 452 14.62 8.89 1.17
CA THR A 452 15.65 9.90 0.89
C THR A 452 17.04 9.37 1.22
N GLY A 453 17.22 8.74 2.39
CA GLY A 453 18.50 8.17 2.79
C GLY A 453 18.95 7.02 1.89
N SER A 454 18.05 6.09 1.60
CA SER A 454 18.33 4.94 0.73
C SER A 454 18.75 5.40 -0.66
N ASN A 455 18.03 6.36 -1.26
CA ASN A 455 18.35 6.81 -2.62
C ASN A 455 19.61 7.67 -2.67
N ALA A 456 19.92 8.42 -1.61
CA ALA A 456 21.06 9.33 -1.61
C ALA A 456 22.40 8.65 -1.29
N TRP A 457 22.39 7.61 -0.45
CA TRP A 457 23.61 7.14 0.22
C TRP A 457 23.86 5.64 0.14
N THR A 458 23.07 4.90 -0.65
CA THR A 458 23.35 3.48 -0.89
C THR A 458 24.76 3.30 -1.46
N ALA A 459 25.51 2.38 -0.88
CA ALA A 459 26.83 1.99 -1.37
C ALA A 459 26.80 0.55 -1.87
N GLU A 460 27.26 0.34 -3.09
CA GLU A 460 27.32 -0.97 -3.76
C GLU A 460 28.77 -1.40 -4.02
N ARG A 461 29.02 -2.70 -3.82
CA ARG A 461 30.24 -3.39 -4.24
C ARG A 461 29.87 -4.70 -4.92
N ILE A 462 30.24 -4.81 -6.18
CA ILE A 462 30.18 -6.07 -6.95
C ILE A 462 31.62 -6.50 -7.18
N VAL A 463 31.97 -7.69 -6.69
CA VAL A 463 33.35 -8.22 -6.74
C VAL A 463 33.33 -9.71 -7.06
N ASP A 464 34.32 -10.17 -7.81
CA ASP A 464 34.60 -11.60 -7.92
C ASP A 464 35.56 -11.97 -6.78
N ALA A 465 35.08 -12.76 -5.83
CA ALA A 465 35.80 -13.08 -4.61
C ALA A 465 36.04 -14.60 -4.49
N ARG A 466 37.10 -14.97 -3.78
CA ARG A 466 37.42 -16.34 -3.40
C ARG A 466 37.28 -16.51 -1.88
N PRO A 467 36.93 -17.71 -1.40
CA PRO A 467 37.00 -18.01 0.03
C PRO A 467 38.37 -17.63 0.60
N GLY A 468 38.37 -16.88 1.70
CA GLY A 468 39.53 -16.22 2.32
C GLY A 468 39.59 -14.71 2.11
N ASP A 469 38.90 -14.17 1.10
CA ASP A 469 38.95 -12.74 0.76
C ASP A 469 38.24 -11.87 1.81
N GLN A 470 38.77 -10.67 2.02
CA GLN A 470 38.15 -9.63 2.84
C GLN A 470 37.77 -8.44 1.97
N ILE A 471 36.48 -8.08 2.01
CA ILE A 471 35.91 -7.08 1.11
C ILE A 471 35.44 -5.89 1.94
N ALA A 472 36.00 -4.71 1.66
CA ALA A 472 35.61 -3.48 2.33
C ALA A 472 34.28 -2.92 1.76
N LEU A 473 33.33 -2.63 2.64
CA LEU A 473 32.04 -2.02 2.33
C LEU A 473 31.74 -0.91 3.35
N THR A 474 31.96 0.34 2.95
CA THR A 474 31.86 1.53 3.83
C THR A 474 32.70 1.40 5.10
N SER A 475 32.06 1.30 6.27
CA SER A 475 32.70 1.09 7.58
C SER A 475 32.79 -0.39 7.99
N TYR A 476 32.31 -1.28 7.14
CA TYR A 476 32.29 -2.73 7.37
C TYR A 476 33.34 -3.44 6.51
N THR A 477 33.74 -4.61 6.99
CA THR A 477 34.51 -5.58 6.21
C THR A 477 33.72 -6.88 6.19
N ILE A 478 33.51 -7.44 5.01
CA ILE A 478 32.87 -8.75 4.82
C ILE A 478 33.99 -9.75 4.54
N ALA A 479 34.23 -10.66 5.48
CA ALA A 479 35.13 -11.79 5.28
C ALA A 479 34.33 -12.91 4.60
N PHE A 480 34.75 -13.33 3.41
CA PHE A 480 34.15 -14.43 2.67
C PHE A 480 34.86 -15.71 3.04
N ASP A 481 34.30 -16.53 3.92
CA ASP A 481 35.03 -17.62 4.57
C ASP A 481 34.96 -18.93 3.76
N ALA A 482 33.78 -19.31 3.27
CA ALA A 482 33.58 -20.57 2.55
C ALA A 482 32.33 -20.55 1.66
N VAL A 483 32.23 -21.55 0.76
CA VAL A 483 30.99 -21.88 0.05
C VAL A 483 30.70 -23.37 0.24
N ASN A 484 29.48 -23.66 0.67
CA ASN A 484 29.02 -24.99 1.01
C ASN A 484 27.76 -25.35 0.20
N GLN A 485 27.64 -26.62 -0.17
CA GLN A 485 26.40 -27.17 -0.71
C GLN A 485 25.52 -27.64 0.45
N VAL A 486 24.27 -27.18 0.48
CA VAL A 486 23.31 -27.44 1.55
C VAL A 486 22.05 -28.06 0.96
N SER A 487 21.52 -29.11 1.57
CA SER A 487 20.22 -29.68 1.19
C SER A 487 19.12 -29.03 2.03
N GLY A 488 18.13 -28.45 1.37
CA GLY A 488 16.89 -27.93 1.95
C GLY A 488 15.75 -28.97 1.90
N PRO A 489 14.52 -28.58 2.28
CA PRO A 489 13.37 -29.49 2.29
C PRO A 489 13.01 -30.05 0.91
N ASP A 490 13.03 -29.20 -0.12
CA ASP A 490 12.71 -29.55 -1.52
C ASP A 490 13.66 -28.89 -2.53
N TYR A 491 14.82 -28.42 -2.07
CA TYR A 491 15.83 -27.74 -2.89
C TYR A 491 17.26 -28.10 -2.46
N THR A 492 18.23 -27.85 -3.33
CA THR A 492 19.67 -27.82 -2.99
C THR A 492 20.17 -26.39 -3.09
N ALA A 493 21.10 -25.96 -2.25
CA ALA A 493 21.58 -24.58 -2.22
C ALA A 493 23.09 -24.46 -2.17
N THR A 494 23.62 -23.58 -3.01
CA THR A 494 24.98 -23.07 -2.89
C THR A 494 24.96 -21.92 -1.89
N ARG A 495 25.49 -22.12 -0.68
CA ARG A 495 25.48 -21.13 0.40
C ARG A 495 26.88 -20.61 0.67
N ALA A 496 27.04 -19.30 0.68
CA ALA A 496 28.27 -18.67 1.17
C ALA A 496 28.19 -18.50 2.68
N ASP A 497 29.30 -18.75 3.36
CA ASP A 497 29.49 -18.39 4.76
C ASP A 497 30.38 -17.14 4.81
N MET A 498 29.82 -16.05 5.34
CA MET A 498 30.49 -14.76 5.43
C MET A 498 30.40 -14.21 6.85
N ARG A 499 31.41 -13.47 7.28
CA ARG A 499 31.39 -12.71 8.54
C ARG A 499 31.40 -11.22 8.29
N LEU A 500 30.42 -10.54 8.87
CA LEU A 500 30.35 -9.08 8.88
C LEU A 500 31.15 -8.53 10.06
N LEU A 501 32.19 -7.76 9.77
CA LEU A 501 33.10 -7.16 10.74
C LEU A 501 32.98 -5.64 10.73
N LYS A 502 33.17 -5.00 11.89
CA LYS A 502 33.34 -3.55 12.01
C LYS A 502 34.50 -3.25 12.95
N GLY A 503 35.57 -2.64 12.44
CA GLY A 503 36.80 -2.39 13.21
C GLY A 503 37.41 -3.68 13.79
N GLY A 504 37.41 -4.77 13.01
CA GLY A 504 37.92 -6.09 13.43
C GLY A 504 36.99 -6.90 14.36
N ARG A 505 35.92 -6.30 14.90
CA ARG A 505 34.94 -7.02 15.73
C ARG A 505 33.85 -7.67 14.88
N LEU A 506 33.54 -8.93 15.17
CA LEU A 506 32.41 -9.65 14.58
C LEU A 506 31.07 -9.02 14.99
N ILE A 507 30.25 -8.68 13.99
CA ILE A 507 28.91 -8.11 14.15
C ILE A 507 27.83 -9.17 13.90
N ALA A 508 27.99 -9.98 12.85
CA ALA A 508 27.05 -11.05 12.49
C ALA A 508 27.70 -12.02 11.49
N ASP A 509 27.25 -13.27 11.52
CA ASP A 509 27.42 -14.22 10.42
C ASP A 509 26.33 -13.99 9.37
N MET A 510 26.69 -14.08 8.09
CA MET A 510 25.83 -13.83 6.95
C MET A 510 25.90 -15.04 6.01
N HIS A 511 24.73 -15.58 5.68
CA HIS A 511 24.62 -16.81 4.89
C HIS A 511 23.77 -16.62 3.62
N PRO A 512 24.21 -15.84 2.63
CA PRO A 512 23.47 -15.74 1.38
C PRO A 512 23.61 -17.05 0.59
N GLU A 513 22.58 -17.38 -0.18
CA GLU A 513 22.51 -18.65 -0.90
C GLU A 513 21.82 -18.53 -2.26
N LYS A 514 22.15 -19.45 -3.16
CA LYS A 514 21.45 -19.67 -4.42
C LYS A 514 20.81 -21.06 -4.37
N ARG A 515 19.49 -21.11 -4.26
CA ARG A 515 18.70 -22.34 -4.17
C ARG A 515 18.32 -22.83 -5.56
N PHE A 516 18.40 -24.12 -5.80
CA PHE A 516 17.95 -24.81 -7.00
C PHE A 516 16.86 -25.81 -6.61
N TYR A 517 15.70 -25.71 -7.27
CA TYR A 517 14.55 -26.58 -7.04
C TYR A 517 14.45 -27.60 -8.17
N PRO A 518 14.67 -28.90 -7.88
CA PRO A 518 14.70 -29.93 -8.92
C PRO A 518 13.36 -30.14 -9.65
N VAL A 519 12.23 -29.98 -8.94
CA VAL A 519 10.89 -30.20 -9.51
C VAL A 519 10.57 -29.14 -10.57
N GLU A 520 10.80 -27.88 -10.25
CA GLU A 520 10.56 -26.75 -11.16
C GLU A 520 11.69 -26.50 -12.15
N ASN A 521 12.85 -27.14 -11.96
CA ASN A 521 14.08 -26.86 -12.70
C ASN A 521 14.43 -25.35 -12.72
N GLY A 522 14.33 -24.70 -11.56
CA GLY A 522 14.49 -23.26 -11.41
C GLY A 522 15.37 -22.90 -10.22
N SER A 523 16.00 -21.73 -10.28
CA SER A 523 16.82 -21.21 -9.18
C SER A 523 16.18 -19.98 -8.54
N GLN A 524 16.43 -19.81 -7.24
CA GLN A 524 16.00 -18.65 -6.47
C GLN A 524 17.16 -18.13 -5.63
N THR A 525 17.36 -16.82 -5.63
CA THR A 525 18.33 -16.16 -4.76
C THR A 525 17.74 -16.01 -3.36
N GLY A 526 18.51 -16.42 -2.35
CA GLY A 526 18.28 -16.12 -0.93
C GLY A 526 19.38 -15.17 -0.45
N VAL A 527 19.00 -13.98 -0.02
CA VAL A 527 19.98 -12.96 0.41
C VAL A 527 20.20 -13.00 1.90
N ALA A 528 21.38 -12.56 2.35
CA ALA A 528 21.63 -12.31 3.77
C ALA A 528 21.52 -10.82 4.05
N ILE A 529 20.69 -10.45 5.03
CA ILE A 529 20.50 -9.07 5.47
C ILE A 529 20.78 -8.96 6.96
N ARG A 530 21.74 -8.10 7.32
CA ARG A 530 21.93 -7.66 8.68
C ARG A 530 21.32 -6.27 8.86
N THR A 531 20.12 -6.24 9.42
CA THR A 531 19.42 -5.00 9.76
C THR A 531 19.84 -4.45 11.12
N ASN A 532 20.07 -3.14 11.17
CA ASN A 532 20.06 -2.35 12.40
C ASN A 532 19.05 -1.19 12.25
N LEU A 533 19.00 -0.26 13.22
CA LEU A 533 18.03 0.84 13.15
C LEU A 533 18.32 1.85 12.02
N LEU A 534 19.56 1.97 11.57
CA LEU A 534 20.02 3.00 10.64
C LEU A 534 20.33 2.49 9.23
N ALA A 535 20.60 1.19 9.05
CA ALA A 535 20.95 0.64 7.76
C ALA A 535 20.80 -0.89 7.71
N ASP A 536 20.65 -1.39 6.49
CA ASP A 536 20.79 -2.80 6.15
C ASP A 536 22.16 -3.05 5.50
N VAL A 537 22.87 -4.07 5.97
CA VAL A 537 24.00 -4.66 5.21
C VAL A 537 23.47 -5.90 4.51
N TYR A 538 23.61 -5.92 3.18
CA TYR A 538 22.99 -6.89 2.31
C TYR A 538 24.07 -7.63 1.52
N ALA A 539 23.96 -8.95 1.42
CA ALA A 539 24.89 -9.77 0.65
C ALA A 539 24.13 -10.77 -0.23
N VAL A 540 24.66 -10.95 -1.44
CA VAL A 540 24.18 -11.93 -2.42
C VAL A 540 25.37 -12.69 -2.97
N ILE A 541 25.21 -14.01 -3.08
CA ILE A 541 26.11 -14.87 -3.85
C ILE A 541 25.53 -15.08 -5.25
N GLY A 542 26.33 -14.77 -6.27
CA GLY A 542 26.05 -15.01 -7.67
C GLY A 542 26.60 -16.35 -8.15
N ASP A 543 26.83 -16.44 -9.45
CA ASP A 543 27.36 -17.64 -10.10
C ASP A 543 28.86 -17.83 -9.85
N PRO A 544 29.34 -19.09 -9.85
CA PRO A 544 30.77 -19.37 -9.83
C PRO A 544 31.46 -18.90 -11.11
N ASP A 545 32.70 -18.43 -10.99
CA ASP A 545 33.53 -17.98 -12.12
C ASP A 545 34.19 -19.14 -12.91
N GLY A 546 33.96 -20.38 -12.49
CA GLY A 546 34.58 -21.60 -13.05
C GLY A 546 36.04 -21.83 -12.63
N LYS A 547 36.62 -20.94 -11.81
CA LYS A 547 38.02 -20.95 -11.33
C LYS A 547 38.09 -20.92 -9.78
N GLY A 548 37.01 -21.30 -9.11
CA GLY A 548 36.90 -21.36 -7.65
C GLY A 548 36.51 -20.04 -6.96
N GLY A 549 36.15 -19.00 -7.72
CA GLY A 549 35.60 -17.75 -7.23
C GLY A 549 34.09 -17.64 -7.49
N TYR A 550 33.47 -16.63 -6.85
CA TYR A 550 32.05 -16.32 -6.99
C TYR A 550 31.86 -14.81 -7.10
N THR A 551 30.92 -14.37 -7.94
CA THR A 551 30.52 -12.96 -7.96
C THR A 551 29.68 -12.65 -6.74
N LEU A 552 30.13 -11.74 -5.89
CA LEU A 552 29.39 -11.25 -4.72
C LEU A 552 28.83 -9.86 -5.00
N ARG A 553 27.57 -9.64 -4.60
CA ARG A 553 26.94 -8.30 -4.60
C ARG A 553 26.65 -7.90 -3.17
N LEU A 554 27.27 -6.81 -2.74
CA LEU A 554 27.24 -6.33 -1.36
C LEU A 554 26.70 -4.91 -1.34
N TYR A 555 25.71 -4.64 -0.48
CA TYR A 555 25.10 -3.32 -0.36
C TYR A 555 25.12 -2.86 1.09
N TRP A 556 25.36 -1.57 1.27
CA TRP A 556 25.02 -0.85 2.49
C TRP A 556 23.88 0.10 2.16
N ASN A 557 22.70 -0.20 2.70
CA ASN A 557 21.43 0.43 2.38
C ASN A 557 20.96 1.26 3.59
N PRO A 558 21.31 2.56 3.66
CA PRO A 558 20.95 3.41 4.78
C PRO A 558 19.45 3.73 4.82
N LEU A 559 18.90 3.79 6.03
CA LEU A 559 17.53 4.16 6.37
C LEU A 559 16.42 3.32 5.70
N VAL A 560 16.73 2.25 4.95
CA VAL A 560 15.72 1.30 4.47
C VAL A 560 14.82 0.76 5.60
N PRO A 561 15.31 0.44 6.81
CA PRO A 561 14.46 0.05 7.93
C PRO A 561 13.39 1.09 8.30
N TRP A 562 13.62 2.37 8.01
CA TRP A 562 12.67 3.45 8.30
C TRP A 562 11.50 3.44 7.31
N ILE A 563 11.68 2.95 6.09
CA ILE A 563 10.58 2.74 5.14
C ILE A 563 9.57 1.76 5.75
N TRP A 564 10.06 0.64 6.30
CA TRP A 564 9.23 -0.38 6.93
C TRP A 564 8.58 0.11 8.22
N LEU A 565 9.35 0.75 9.11
CA LEU A 565 8.85 1.30 10.37
C LEU A 565 7.80 2.39 10.14
N GLY A 566 8.02 3.28 9.17
CA GLY A 566 7.09 4.34 8.82
C GLY A 566 5.79 3.79 8.24
N ALA A 567 5.86 2.81 7.32
CA ALA A 567 4.67 2.16 6.78
C ALA A 567 3.89 1.37 7.85
N ALA A 568 4.59 0.70 8.77
CA ALA A 568 3.97 0.04 9.92
C ALA A 568 3.28 1.07 10.83
N ALA A 569 3.91 2.21 11.12
CA ALA A 569 3.30 3.29 11.90
C ALA A 569 2.04 3.85 11.21
N MET A 570 2.05 3.95 9.87
CA MET A 570 0.87 4.34 9.09
C MET A 570 -0.28 3.37 9.22
N ALA A 571 -0.03 2.08 9.03
CA ALA A 571 -1.04 1.03 9.19
C ALA A 571 -1.59 1.01 10.64
N LEU A 572 -0.72 1.08 11.64
CA LEU A 572 -1.10 1.16 13.05
C LEU A 572 -1.92 2.42 13.36
N GLY A 573 -1.59 3.57 12.78
CA GLY A 573 -2.37 4.80 12.92
C GLY A 573 -3.79 4.64 12.37
N GLY A 574 -3.93 3.99 11.21
CA GLY A 574 -5.24 3.68 10.64
C GLY A 574 -6.05 2.69 11.48
N ILE A 575 -5.43 1.60 11.97
CA ILE A 575 -6.05 0.62 12.88
C ILE A 575 -6.50 1.28 14.19
N LEU A 576 -5.65 2.15 14.75
CA LEU A 576 -5.97 2.90 15.96
C LEU A 576 -7.18 3.80 15.74
N SER A 577 -7.27 4.47 14.60
CA SER A 577 -8.43 5.27 14.21
C SER A 577 -9.69 4.41 14.03
N LEU A 578 -9.62 3.24 13.38
CA LEU A 578 -10.75 2.29 13.27
C LEU A 578 -11.29 1.82 14.62
N SER A 579 -10.40 1.64 15.60
CA SER A 579 -10.80 1.21 16.95
C SER A 579 -11.51 2.31 17.78
N ASP A 580 -11.56 3.55 17.28
CA ASP A 580 -12.31 4.64 17.89
C ASP A 580 -13.82 4.34 17.86
N ARG A 581 -14.50 4.57 19.00
CA ARG A 581 -15.94 4.29 19.13
C ARG A 581 -16.79 5.03 18.08
N ARG A 582 -16.32 6.16 17.57
CA ARG A 582 -17.00 6.97 16.54
C ARG A 582 -16.92 6.37 15.13
N LEU A 583 -15.93 5.52 14.89
CA LEU A 583 -15.66 4.87 13.60
C LEU A 583 -16.01 3.38 13.59
N ARG A 584 -16.62 2.86 14.67
CA ARG A 584 -17.12 1.49 14.69
C ARG A 584 -18.25 1.33 13.67
N VAL A 585 -18.13 0.33 12.81
CA VAL A 585 -19.22 -0.13 11.92
C VAL A 585 -20.43 -0.44 12.81
N GLY A 586 -21.55 0.26 12.59
CA GLY A 586 -22.75 0.08 13.40
C GLY A 586 -22.73 0.75 14.78
N ALA A 587 -21.92 1.78 15.03
CA ALA A 587 -22.05 2.58 16.25
C ALA A 587 -23.43 3.29 16.29
N PRO A 588 -24.23 3.14 17.36
CA PRO A 588 -25.49 3.85 17.48
C PRO A 588 -25.22 5.36 17.55
N ALA A 589 -25.95 6.14 16.75
CA ALA A 589 -26.05 7.58 16.97
C ALA A 589 -26.64 7.78 18.37
N ARG A 590 -25.97 8.58 19.21
CA ARG A 590 -26.51 8.93 20.52
C ARG A 590 -27.88 9.56 20.27
N ARG A 591 -28.97 8.91 20.70
CA ARG A 591 -30.32 9.48 20.69
C ARG A 591 -30.19 10.83 21.40
N ALA A 592 -30.42 11.92 20.68
CA ALA A 592 -30.52 13.22 21.33
C ALA A 592 -31.60 13.04 22.41
N ARG A 593 -31.28 13.36 23.67
CA ARG A 593 -32.28 13.42 24.72
C ARG A 593 -33.36 14.38 24.20
N GLU A 594 -34.57 13.88 23.96
CA GLU A 594 -35.72 14.75 23.73
C GLU A 594 -35.73 15.75 24.89
N ALA A 595 -35.61 17.04 24.56
CA ALA A 595 -35.79 18.08 25.54
C ALA A 595 -37.20 17.92 26.12
N ALA A 596 -37.30 17.85 27.44
CA ALA A 596 -38.60 17.75 28.11
C ALA A 596 -39.49 18.92 27.64
N PRO A 597 -40.78 18.67 27.36
CA PRO A 597 -41.69 19.72 26.95
C PRO A 597 -41.74 20.79 28.05
N VAL A 598 -41.47 22.04 27.68
CA VAL A 598 -41.63 23.19 28.56
C VAL A 598 -43.11 23.33 28.84
N THR A 599 -43.54 22.96 30.04
CA THR A 599 -44.87 23.29 30.57
C THR A 599 -44.95 24.80 30.74
N VAL A 600 -45.68 25.47 29.85
CA VAL A 600 -46.09 26.86 30.04
C VAL A 600 -47.16 26.86 31.13
N GLN A 601 -46.81 27.34 32.33
CA GLN A 601 -47.81 27.71 33.33
C GLN A 601 -48.52 28.96 32.81
N ALA A 602 -49.82 28.85 32.55
CA ALA A 602 -50.68 30.01 32.41
C ALA A 602 -50.78 30.70 33.79
N ALA A 603 -50.48 32.00 33.83
CA ALA A 603 -50.77 32.84 34.97
C ALA A 603 -52.26 33.19 34.95
N GLU A 604 -52.94 32.97 36.07
CA GLU A 604 -54.23 33.60 36.40
C GLU A 604 -54.03 35.05 36.84
#